data_AF-X0KZN7-F1
#
_entry.id   AF-X0KZN7-F1
#
_cell.length_a   1.000
_cell.length_b   1.000
_cell.length_c   1.000
_cell.angle_alpha   90.00
_cell.angle_beta   90.00
_cell.angle_gamma   90.00
#
_symmetry.space_group_name_H-M   'P 1'
#
loop_
_entity.id
_entity.type
_entity.pdbx_description
1 polymer ?
#
loop_
_entity_poly.entity_id
_entity_poly.type
_entity_poly.pdbx_seq_one_letter_code
_entity_poly.pdbx_strand_id
1 'polypeptide(L)'
;MGNATQRQTARAQPPPMLISKSLSKAGVLRSSTLPGTITMTSSISVDEAKEQICENGFYAVDDPEIGSSIEEMDEKELSYNFSDETGYDFCLKNVLLNSPVQDIIDSLKPNSSSRYLLMHRGYLAQDPGHIYTLRNGGEDRGVLVVQLWTKGSRVTYHRRSHLVPLTRIRAANKLWEVASKQLQDRGCEAKPMCFEQGGLYV
;
A
#
# COMPACT_ATOMS: atom_id res chain seq x y z
N MET A 1 3.14 51.46 -27.13
CA MET A 1 2.21 51.31 -25.98
C MET A 1 1.21 50.24 -26.40
N GLY A 2 1.33 48.95 -26.07
CA GLY A 2 1.70 48.35 -24.80
C GLY A 2 0.43 48.18 -23.96
N ASN A 3 -0.27 47.05 -24.06
CA ASN A 3 -1.00 46.49 -22.92
C ASN A 3 -1.29 45.00 -23.10
N ALA A 4 -0.94 44.27 -22.06
CA ALA A 4 -0.74 42.83 -21.99
C ALA A 4 -2.05 42.07 -21.80
N THR A 5 -2.23 41.00 -22.56
CA THR A 5 -3.25 39.98 -22.33
C THR A 5 -2.84 39.12 -21.13
N GLN A 6 -3.45 39.38 -19.98
CA GLN A 6 -3.23 38.63 -18.75
C GLN A 6 -3.97 37.28 -18.86
N ARG A 7 -3.20 36.18 -19.00
CA ARG A 7 -3.68 34.80 -18.87
C ARG A 7 -4.09 34.57 -17.41
N GLN A 8 -5.38 34.36 -17.15
CA GLN A 8 -5.85 33.68 -15.95
C GLN A 8 -5.96 32.19 -16.24
N THR A 9 -4.96 31.42 -15.80
CA THR A 9 -5.06 29.98 -15.65
C THR A 9 -5.91 29.68 -14.43
N ALA A 10 -7.15 29.26 -14.65
CA ALA A 10 -7.97 28.66 -13.61
C ALA A 10 -7.28 27.38 -13.12
N ARG A 11 -6.71 27.42 -11.91
CA ARG A 11 -6.24 26.24 -11.18
C ARG A 11 -7.43 25.31 -11.00
N ALA A 12 -7.40 24.15 -11.66
CA ALA A 12 -8.33 23.07 -11.36
C ALA A 12 -8.11 22.64 -9.90
N GLN A 13 -9.08 22.91 -9.05
CA GLN A 13 -9.17 22.29 -7.72
C GLN A 13 -9.34 20.78 -7.90
N PRO A 14 -8.60 19.93 -7.18
CA PRO A 14 -8.91 18.50 -7.16
C PRO A 14 -10.27 18.29 -6.47
N PRO A 15 -11.13 17.39 -6.99
CA PRO A 15 -12.47 17.19 -6.45
C PRO A 15 -12.44 16.58 -5.04
N PRO A 16 -13.39 16.94 -4.17
CA PRO A 16 -13.52 16.36 -2.85
C PRO A 16 -13.96 14.89 -2.97
N MET A 17 -13.33 14.01 -2.21
CA MET A 17 -13.72 12.60 -2.15
C MET A 17 -14.80 12.43 -1.07
N LEU A 18 -15.99 12.01 -1.50
CA LEU A 18 -17.18 11.87 -0.68
C LEU A 18 -17.04 10.71 0.31
N ILE A 19 -17.41 10.98 1.56
CA ILE A 19 -17.52 10.05 2.68
C ILE A 19 -18.93 9.43 2.64
N SER A 20 -19.04 8.09 2.72
CA SER A 20 -20.24 7.45 3.26
C SER A 20 -19.84 6.53 4.41
N LYS A 21 -20.15 6.96 5.63
CA LYS A 21 -20.10 6.14 6.84
C LYS A 21 -21.19 5.07 6.77
N SER A 22 -20.81 3.81 6.93
CA SER A 22 -21.70 2.80 7.51
C SER A 22 -21.01 2.23 8.73
N LEU A 23 -21.33 2.79 9.90
CA LEU A 23 -21.04 2.21 11.20
C LEU A 23 -21.81 0.89 11.30
N SER A 24 -21.10 -0.24 11.23
CA SER A 24 -21.56 -1.42 11.97
C SER A 24 -20.65 -1.54 13.18
N LYS A 25 -21.22 -1.27 14.36
CA LYS A 25 -20.64 -1.69 15.64
C LYS A 25 -20.28 -3.16 15.51
N ALA A 26 -18.99 -3.50 15.55
CA ALA A 26 -18.58 -4.88 15.73
C ALA A 26 -19.08 -5.31 17.12
N GLY A 27 -20.25 -5.96 17.13
CA GLY A 27 -20.59 -6.89 18.19
C GLY A 27 -19.46 -7.91 18.28
N VAL A 28 -19.10 -8.22 19.53
CA VAL A 28 -18.10 -9.22 19.90
C VAL A 28 -18.31 -10.50 19.09
N LEU A 29 -17.52 -10.68 18.04
CA LEU A 29 -17.40 -11.94 17.33
C LEU A 29 -16.06 -12.55 17.74
N ARG A 30 -16.20 -13.60 18.56
CA ARG A 30 -15.11 -14.43 19.05
C ARG A 30 -14.18 -14.80 17.90
N SER A 31 -12.88 -14.70 18.18
CA SER A 31 -11.79 -15.17 17.33
C SER A 31 -12.12 -16.55 16.76
N SER A 32 -12.45 -16.59 15.48
CA SER A 32 -12.39 -17.80 14.66
C SER A 32 -11.18 -17.64 13.76
N THR A 33 -10.08 -18.27 14.13
CA THR A 33 -8.90 -18.40 13.28
C THR A 33 -9.33 -19.11 11.99
N LEU A 34 -9.32 -18.39 10.87
CA LEU A 34 -9.54 -19.00 9.56
C LEU A 34 -8.32 -19.90 9.24
N PRO A 35 -8.53 -21.15 8.80
CA PRO A 35 -7.41 -22.01 8.40
C PRO A 35 -6.68 -21.38 7.20
N GLY A 36 -5.37 -21.13 7.34
CA GLY A 36 -4.51 -20.62 6.26
C GLY A 36 -3.87 -19.25 6.50
N THR A 37 -4.22 -18.54 7.58
CA THR A 37 -3.57 -17.28 7.99
C THR A 37 -2.13 -17.54 8.41
N ILE A 38 -1.17 -16.88 7.74
CA ILE A 38 0.24 -16.94 8.13
C ILE A 38 0.46 -16.00 9.33
N THR A 39 1.24 -16.49 10.30
CA THR A 39 1.82 -15.70 11.37
C THR A 39 2.80 -14.70 10.77
N MET A 40 2.51 -13.40 10.91
CA MET A 40 3.45 -12.35 10.53
C MET A 40 4.70 -12.42 11.41
N THR A 41 5.85 -12.02 10.85
CA THR A 41 7.06 -11.83 11.64
C THR A 41 6.90 -10.59 12.51
N SER A 42 7.47 -10.64 13.72
CA SER A 42 7.48 -9.52 14.68
C SER A 42 8.74 -8.66 14.58
N SER A 43 9.66 -9.01 13.69
CA SER A 43 10.93 -8.31 13.47
C SER A 43 11.31 -8.37 12.00
N ILE A 44 11.84 -7.27 11.48
CA ILE A 44 12.27 -7.15 10.10
C ILE A 44 13.66 -7.78 9.92
N SER A 45 13.77 -8.77 9.04
CA SER A 45 15.03 -9.30 8.54
C SER A 45 15.19 -8.92 7.07
N VAL A 46 16.25 -8.20 6.72
CA VAL A 46 16.47 -7.68 5.36
C VAL A 46 16.65 -8.80 4.35
N ASP A 47 17.44 -9.82 4.69
CA ASP A 47 17.71 -10.96 3.80
C ASP A 47 16.43 -11.79 3.57
N GLU A 48 15.65 -12.05 4.63
CA GLU A 48 14.37 -12.74 4.53
C GLU A 48 13.37 -11.91 3.70
N ALA A 49 13.28 -10.60 3.96
CA ALA A 49 12.40 -9.71 3.21
C ALA A 49 12.74 -9.72 1.72
N LYS A 50 14.03 -9.66 1.37
CA LYS A 50 14.49 -9.73 -0.01
C LYS A 50 14.13 -11.06 -0.68
N GLU A 51 14.34 -12.18 0.01
CA GLU A 51 13.97 -13.50 -0.48
C GLU A 51 12.45 -13.59 -0.71
N GLN A 52 11.65 -13.25 0.28
CA GLN A 52 10.19 -13.27 0.22
C GLN A 52 9.64 -12.36 -0.89
N ILE A 53 10.19 -11.14 -1.06
CA ILE A 53 9.77 -10.24 -2.14
C ILE A 53 10.13 -10.83 -3.51
N CYS A 54 11.32 -11.41 -3.66
CA CYS A 54 11.73 -12.01 -4.93
C CYS A 54 10.85 -13.21 -5.31
N GLU A 55 10.55 -14.09 -4.36
CA GLU A 55 9.80 -15.32 -4.59
C GLU A 55 8.28 -15.10 -4.63
N ASN A 56 7.76 -14.36 -3.65
CA ASN A 56 6.33 -14.24 -3.38
C ASN A 56 5.74 -12.93 -3.90
N GLY A 57 6.59 -11.91 -4.08
CA GLY A 57 6.20 -10.58 -4.54
C GLY A 57 5.93 -9.61 -3.40
N PHE A 58 6.13 -10.05 -2.16
CA PHE A 58 5.91 -9.24 -0.98
C PHE A 58 6.62 -9.75 0.27
N TYR A 59 6.77 -8.85 1.24
CA TYR A 59 7.08 -9.11 2.64
C TYR A 59 6.14 -8.32 3.54
N ALA A 60 5.63 -8.94 4.62
CA ALA A 60 4.66 -8.33 5.51
C ALA A 60 5.07 -8.54 6.97
N VAL A 61 4.89 -7.48 7.78
CA VAL A 61 5.26 -7.44 9.20
C VAL A 61 4.11 -6.83 9.98
N ASP A 62 3.75 -7.45 11.10
CA ASP A 62 2.84 -6.88 12.09
C ASP A 62 3.66 -5.96 12.99
N ASP A 63 3.36 -4.66 12.95
CA ASP A 63 4.13 -3.62 13.63
C ASP A 63 3.18 -2.73 14.45
N PRO A 64 3.19 -2.90 15.79
CA PRO A 64 2.32 -2.16 16.70
C PRO A 64 2.64 -0.66 16.74
N GLU A 65 3.86 -0.25 16.44
CA GLU A 65 4.25 1.17 16.43
C GLU A 65 3.64 1.89 15.22
N ILE A 66 3.60 1.21 14.07
CA ILE A 66 2.93 1.70 12.87
C ILE A 66 1.43 1.79 13.11
N GLY A 67 0.82 0.74 13.65
CA GLY A 67 -0.61 0.76 13.94
C GLY A 67 -1.00 1.86 14.93
N SER A 68 -0.17 2.10 15.96
CA SER A 68 -0.41 3.19 16.92
C SER A 68 -0.20 4.57 16.29
N SER A 69 0.77 4.71 15.37
CA SER A 69 0.97 5.97 14.64
C SER A 69 -0.20 6.28 13.70
N ILE A 70 -0.80 5.27 13.07
CA ILE A 70 -2.00 5.44 12.24
C ILE A 70 -3.20 5.81 13.12
N GLU A 71 -3.40 5.11 14.24
CA GLU A 71 -4.48 5.39 15.20
C GLU A 71 -4.42 6.83 15.72
N GLU A 72 -3.21 7.33 16.04
CA GLU A 72 -3.03 8.73 16.45
C GLU A 72 -3.45 9.73 15.35
N MET A 73 -3.10 9.46 14.09
CA MET A 73 -3.49 10.30 12.95
C MET A 73 -5.01 10.31 12.77
N ASP A 74 -5.65 9.14 12.89
CA ASP A 74 -7.11 8.99 12.76
C ASP A 74 -7.86 9.67 13.92
N GLU A 75 -7.43 9.45 15.17
CA GLU A 75 -8.05 10.04 16.38
C GLU A 75 -8.00 11.57 16.38
N LYS A 76 -6.91 12.14 15.84
CA LYS A 76 -6.71 13.58 15.74
C LYS A 76 -7.26 14.18 14.44
N GLU A 77 -7.90 13.37 13.60
CA GLU A 77 -8.43 13.75 12.28
C GLU A 77 -7.37 14.46 11.40
N LEU A 78 -6.13 13.98 11.45
CA LEU A 78 -5.01 14.55 10.70
C LEU A 78 -4.99 14.05 9.25
N SER A 79 -4.44 14.89 8.37
CA SER A 79 -4.31 14.55 6.96
C SER A 79 -3.13 13.60 6.71
N TYR A 80 -3.37 12.52 5.97
CA TYR A 80 -2.30 11.68 5.41
C TYR A 80 -1.71 12.24 4.11
N ASN A 81 -2.13 13.41 3.64
CA ASN A 81 -1.61 13.98 2.41
C ASN A 81 -0.16 14.44 2.59
N PHE A 82 0.72 14.00 1.69
CA PHE A 82 2.13 14.39 1.70
C PHE A 82 2.38 15.90 1.54
N SER A 83 1.39 16.65 1.04
CA SER A 83 1.48 18.11 0.95
C SER A 83 1.17 18.82 2.27
N ASP A 84 0.61 18.11 3.24
CA ASP A 84 0.34 18.62 4.59
C ASP A 84 1.49 18.21 5.53
N GLU A 85 1.85 19.06 6.48
CA GLU A 85 2.99 18.86 7.39
C GLU A 85 2.88 17.53 8.16
N THR A 86 1.70 17.24 8.72
CA THR A 86 1.46 16.00 9.47
C THR A 86 1.54 14.75 8.60
N GLY A 87 1.03 14.80 7.37
CA GLY A 87 1.12 13.70 6.42
C GLY A 87 2.55 13.48 5.91
N TYR A 88 3.29 14.56 5.68
CA TYR A 88 4.71 14.52 5.35
C TYR A 88 5.52 13.89 6.47
N ASP A 89 5.37 14.37 7.71
CA ASP A 89 6.08 13.85 8.89
C ASP A 89 5.74 12.40 9.17
N PHE A 90 4.46 12.02 9.01
CA PHE A 90 4.02 10.64 9.13
C PHE A 90 4.73 9.74 8.11
N CYS A 91 4.79 10.15 6.84
CA CYS A 91 5.48 9.38 5.80
C CYS A 91 6.99 9.36 6.03
N LEU A 92 7.56 10.48 6.49
CA LEU A 92 8.97 10.63 6.79
C LEU A 92 9.38 9.64 7.89
N LYS A 93 8.67 9.64 9.02
CA LYS A 93 8.94 8.76 10.18
C LYS A 93 8.77 7.28 9.82
N ASN A 94 7.65 6.91 9.22
CA ASN A 94 7.26 5.49 9.13
C ASN A 94 7.78 4.80 7.86
N VAL A 95 8.20 5.56 6.84
CA VAL A 95 8.66 4.99 5.56
C VAL A 95 10.02 5.55 5.17
N LEU A 96 10.14 6.88 5.02
CA LEU A 96 11.32 7.46 4.36
C LEU A 96 12.56 7.53 5.25
N LEU A 97 12.44 7.50 6.58
CA LEU A 97 13.55 7.46 7.56
C LEU A 97 13.53 6.20 8.42
N ASN A 98 12.61 5.27 8.17
CA ASN A 98 12.55 3.99 8.86
C ASN A 98 13.70 3.11 8.35
N SER A 99 14.76 2.93 9.16
CA SER A 99 15.97 2.22 8.71
C SER A 99 15.68 0.79 8.21
N PRO A 100 14.89 -0.05 8.90
CA PRO A 100 14.51 -1.35 8.36
C PRO A 100 13.85 -1.31 6.98
N VAL A 101 12.94 -0.36 6.74
CA VAL A 101 12.30 -0.18 5.42
C VAL A 101 13.33 0.29 4.38
N GLN A 102 14.19 1.25 4.73
CA GLN A 102 15.26 1.70 3.84
C GLN A 102 16.21 0.57 3.47
N ASP A 103 16.61 -0.26 4.43
CA ASP A 103 17.53 -1.38 4.20
C ASP A 103 16.92 -2.41 3.25
N ILE A 104 15.60 -2.69 3.36
CA ILE A 104 14.88 -3.53 2.39
C ILE A 104 14.91 -2.89 1.01
N ILE A 105 14.52 -1.61 0.90
CA ILE A 105 14.49 -0.88 -0.39
C ILE A 105 15.87 -0.91 -1.04
N ASP A 106 16.92 -0.67 -0.28
CA ASP A 106 18.30 -0.65 -0.75
C ASP A 106 18.79 -2.03 -1.18
N SER A 107 18.40 -3.09 -0.47
CA SER A 107 18.74 -4.47 -0.81
C SER A 107 18.14 -4.95 -2.15
N LEU A 108 17.05 -4.31 -2.60
CA LEU A 108 16.32 -4.61 -3.84
C LEU A 108 16.80 -3.77 -5.03
N LYS A 109 17.68 -2.79 -4.81
CA LYS A 109 18.23 -1.98 -5.90
C LYS A 109 19.04 -2.87 -6.85
N PRO A 110 18.87 -2.72 -8.18
CA PRO A 110 19.68 -3.44 -9.16
C PRO A 110 21.18 -3.13 -9.03
N ASN A 111 21.52 -1.91 -8.60
CA ASN A 111 22.89 -1.46 -8.35
C ASN A 111 22.90 -0.25 -7.41
N SER A 112 24.07 0.12 -6.90
CA SER A 112 24.25 1.20 -5.92
C SER A 112 23.92 2.61 -6.44
N SER A 113 23.87 2.82 -7.76
CA SER A 113 23.51 4.10 -8.37
C SER A 113 22.01 4.24 -8.71
N SER A 114 21.25 3.16 -8.54
CA SER A 114 19.81 3.14 -8.82
C SER A 114 19.06 4.04 -7.84
N ARG A 115 18.10 4.81 -8.38
CA ARG A 115 17.20 5.66 -7.59
C ARG A 115 15.76 5.29 -7.86
N TYR A 116 14.95 5.31 -6.82
CA TYR A 116 13.50 5.21 -6.92
C TYR A 116 12.88 6.60 -6.93
N LEU A 117 11.83 6.78 -7.73
CA LEU A 117 10.95 7.94 -7.64
C LEU A 117 9.87 7.64 -6.60
N LEU A 118 9.73 8.51 -5.61
CA LEU A 118 8.68 8.39 -4.62
C LEU A 118 7.33 8.77 -5.23
N MET A 119 6.37 7.86 -5.14
CA MET A 119 4.95 8.16 -5.36
C MET A 119 4.20 7.89 -4.06
N HIS A 120 3.49 8.90 -3.57
CA HIS A 120 2.72 8.80 -2.34
C HIS A 120 1.22 8.77 -2.62
N ARG A 121 0.51 7.92 -1.88
CA ARG A 121 -0.95 7.93 -1.80
C ARG A 121 -1.36 7.71 -0.35
N GLY A 122 -1.99 8.72 0.26
CA GLY A 122 -2.22 8.74 1.70
C GLY A 122 -3.28 7.76 2.19
N TYR A 123 -4.28 7.44 1.35
CA TYR A 123 -5.36 6.54 1.76
C TYR A 123 -5.91 5.73 0.58
N LEU A 124 -6.28 4.48 0.89
CA LEU A 124 -7.00 3.57 0.01
C LEU A 124 -8.25 3.07 0.72
N ALA A 125 -9.41 3.42 0.19
CA ALA A 125 -10.68 2.92 0.70
C ALA A 125 -10.81 1.42 0.44
N GLN A 126 -11.49 0.73 1.36
CA GLN A 126 -11.88 -0.66 1.16
C GLN A 126 -12.85 -0.78 -0.01
N ASP A 127 -12.66 -1.80 -0.84
CA ASP A 127 -13.51 -2.06 -1.99
C ASP A 127 -13.62 -3.58 -2.21
N PRO A 128 -14.51 -4.26 -1.46
CA PRO A 128 -14.60 -5.71 -1.44
C PRO A 128 -14.93 -6.30 -2.82
N GLY A 129 -14.29 -7.42 -3.16
CA GLY A 129 -14.50 -8.13 -4.43
C GLY A 129 -13.63 -7.64 -5.58
N HIS A 130 -12.92 -6.53 -5.40
CA HIS A 130 -12.00 -5.97 -6.38
C HIS A 130 -10.54 -6.25 -6.02
N ILE A 131 -9.72 -6.52 -7.03
CA ILE A 131 -8.28 -6.79 -6.87
C ILE A 131 -7.51 -5.73 -7.64
N TYR A 132 -6.72 -4.92 -6.93
CA TYR A 132 -6.02 -3.78 -7.50
C TYR A 132 -4.51 -3.95 -7.54
N THR A 133 -3.89 -3.25 -8.48
CA THR A 133 -2.46 -3.02 -8.57
C THR A 133 -2.18 -1.58 -8.97
N LEU A 134 -1.07 -1.02 -8.49
CA LEU A 134 -0.66 0.35 -8.78
C LEU A 134 -0.12 0.51 -10.21
N ARG A 135 0.24 -0.59 -10.88
CA ARG A 135 0.94 -0.58 -12.16
C ARG A 135 0.15 -1.24 -13.27
N ASN A 136 0.23 -0.68 -14.48
CA ASN A 136 -0.40 -1.26 -15.68
C ASN A 136 0.34 -2.49 -16.23
N GLY A 137 1.59 -2.76 -15.81
CA GLY A 137 2.46 -3.77 -16.42
C GLY A 137 3.73 -3.17 -17.00
N GLY A 138 4.50 -4.01 -17.71
CA GLY A 138 5.84 -3.73 -18.24
C GLY A 138 6.85 -4.82 -17.84
N GLU A 139 7.86 -5.06 -18.68
CA GLU A 139 8.91 -6.08 -18.47
C GLU A 139 9.70 -5.86 -17.18
N ASP A 140 9.80 -4.61 -16.73
CA ASP A 140 10.66 -4.24 -15.62
C ASP A 140 9.95 -4.27 -14.26
N ARG A 141 10.68 -4.71 -13.21
CA ARG A 141 10.25 -4.77 -11.80
C ARG A 141 10.33 -3.39 -11.12
N GLY A 142 10.25 -2.31 -11.89
CA GLY A 142 10.63 -0.95 -11.47
C GLY A 142 9.70 -0.26 -10.44
N VAL A 143 8.82 -1.00 -9.76
CA VAL A 143 7.95 -0.44 -8.72
C VAL A 143 8.05 -1.29 -7.47
N LEU A 144 8.47 -0.65 -6.39
CA LEU A 144 8.40 -1.15 -5.02
C LEU A 144 7.30 -0.38 -4.29
N VAL A 145 6.49 -1.06 -3.48
CA VAL A 145 5.33 -0.45 -2.83
C VAL A 145 5.41 -0.71 -1.34
N VAL A 146 5.65 0.34 -0.57
CA VAL A 146 5.49 0.28 0.89
C VAL A 146 4.06 0.69 1.23
N GLN A 147 3.29 -0.21 1.85
CA GLN A 147 1.94 0.04 2.35
C GLN A 147 1.91 -0.09 3.87
N LEU A 148 1.21 0.82 4.53
CA LEU A 148 0.99 0.79 5.97
C LEU A 148 -0.46 0.43 6.26
N TRP A 149 -0.67 -0.43 7.24
CA TRP A 149 -1.97 -0.99 7.60
C TRP A 149 -2.37 -0.60 9.01
N THR A 150 -3.64 -0.22 9.16
CA THR A 150 -4.27 0.07 10.46
C THR A 150 -4.44 -1.22 11.25
N LYS A 151 -4.60 -1.10 12.57
CA LYS A 151 -4.99 -2.21 13.45
C LYS A 151 -6.25 -2.92 12.95
N GLY A 152 -6.24 -4.25 12.97
CA GLY A 152 -7.33 -5.12 12.52
C GLY A 152 -7.51 -5.22 11.00
N SER A 153 -6.58 -4.68 10.19
CA SER A 153 -6.70 -4.73 8.72
C SER A 153 -6.63 -6.17 8.21
N ARG A 154 -7.51 -6.50 7.26
CA ARG A 154 -7.57 -7.81 6.59
C ARG A 154 -7.42 -7.63 5.10
N VAL A 155 -6.42 -8.28 4.52
CA VAL A 155 -6.08 -8.11 3.11
C VAL A 155 -5.73 -9.45 2.48
N THR A 156 -5.80 -9.51 1.16
CA THR A 156 -5.39 -10.69 0.41
C THR A 156 -4.40 -10.27 -0.66
N TYR A 157 -3.21 -10.85 -0.61
CA TYR A 157 -2.19 -10.67 -1.64
C TYR A 157 -2.07 -11.92 -2.49
N HIS A 158 -1.74 -11.75 -3.76
CA HIS A 158 -1.61 -12.87 -4.69
C HIS A 158 -0.14 -13.16 -4.95
N ARG A 159 0.36 -14.27 -4.41
CA ARG A 159 1.76 -14.68 -4.56
C ARG A 159 2.10 -14.87 -6.04
N ARG A 160 3.34 -14.52 -6.39
CA ARG A 160 3.91 -14.67 -7.74
C ARG A 160 3.17 -13.88 -8.83
N SER A 161 2.21 -13.03 -8.47
CA SER A 161 1.48 -12.20 -9.43
C SER A 161 2.38 -11.16 -10.12
N HIS A 162 3.54 -10.84 -9.52
CA HIS A 162 4.59 -10.01 -10.10
C HIS A 162 5.41 -10.72 -11.18
N LEU A 163 5.38 -12.05 -11.25
CA LEU A 163 6.17 -12.86 -12.19
C LEU A 163 5.43 -13.21 -13.48
N VAL A 164 4.12 -12.96 -13.54
CA VAL A 164 3.28 -13.34 -14.68
C VAL A 164 2.66 -12.12 -15.36
N PRO A 165 2.48 -12.15 -16.68
CA PRO A 165 1.74 -11.10 -17.37
C PRO A 165 0.25 -11.21 -17.00
N LEU A 166 -0.33 -10.09 -16.58
CA LEU A 166 -1.75 -9.96 -16.24
C LEU A 166 -2.37 -8.86 -17.09
N THR A 167 -3.51 -9.15 -17.70
CA THR A 167 -4.40 -8.14 -18.28
C THR A 167 -5.01 -7.31 -17.16
N ARG A 168 -5.05 -6.00 -17.37
CA ARG A 168 -5.47 -5.00 -16.39
C ARG A 168 -6.40 -3.99 -17.03
N ILE A 169 -7.38 -3.52 -16.27
CA ILE A 169 -8.28 -2.45 -16.70
C ILE A 169 -8.17 -1.26 -15.75
N ARG A 170 -8.29 -0.04 -16.27
CA ARG A 170 -8.22 1.14 -15.43
C ARG A 170 -9.51 1.28 -14.63
N ALA A 171 -9.41 1.29 -13.31
CA ALA A 171 -10.54 1.44 -12.42
C ALA A 171 -10.84 2.92 -12.10
N ALA A 172 -12.03 3.20 -11.59
CA ALA A 172 -12.49 4.54 -11.23
C ALA A 172 -11.59 5.20 -10.16
N ASN A 173 -11.06 4.41 -9.23
CA ASN A 173 -10.12 4.84 -8.17
C ASN A 173 -8.71 5.18 -8.69
N LYS A 174 -8.51 5.13 -10.01
CA LYS A 174 -7.25 5.36 -10.75
C LYS A 174 -6.19 4.29 -10.52
N LEU A 175 -6.52 3.16 -9.90
CA LEU A 175 -5.69 1.96 -9.90
C LEU A 175 -6.00 1.10 -11.13
N TRP A 176 -5.25 0.01 -11.24
CA TRP A 176 -5.47 -1.02 -12.25
C TRP A 176 -6.11 -2.23 -11.60
N GLU A 177 -7.20 -2.71 -12.17
CA GLU A 177 -7.92 -3.86 -11.66
C GLU A 177 -7.52 -5.13 -12.42
N VAL A 178 -7.45 -6.24 -11.70
CA VAL A 178 -7.14 -7.57 -12.22
C VAL A 178 -8.30 -8.52 -11.90
N ALA A 179 -8.77 -9.27 -12.90
CA ALA A 179 -9.80 -10.28 -12.68
C ALA A 179 -9.26 -11.46 -11.85
N SER A 180 -10.00 -11.87 -10.81
CA SER A 180 -9.64 -13.01 -9.95
C SER A 180 -9.41 -14.30 -10.73
N LYS A 181 -10.26 -14.59 -11.73
CA LYS A 181 -10.13 -15.78 -12.58
C LYS A 181 -8.77 -15.87 -13.27
N GLN A 182 -8.26 -14.75 -13.77
CA GLN A 182 -6.95 -14.72 -14.41
C GLN A 182 -5.82 -15.07 -13.43
N LEU A 183 -5.89 -14.60 -12.19
CA LEU A 183 -4.89 -14.94 -11.17
C LEU A 183 -4.91 -16.44 -10.88
N GLN A 184 -6.11 -17.04 -10.78
CA GLN A 184 -6.27 -18.48 -10.60
C GLN A 184 -5.72 -19.28 -11.78
N ASP A 185 -6.08 -18.90 -13.01
CA ASP A 185 -5.63 -19.56 -14.25
C ASP A 185 -4.09 -19.49 -14.42
N ARG A 186 -3.44 -18.51 -13.80
CA ARG A 186 -1.98 -18.32 -13.80
C ARG A 186 -1.28 -18.94 -12.58
N GLY A 187 -2.02 -19.61 -11.69
CA GLY A 187 -1.47 -20.23 -10.48
C GLY A 187 -1.00 -19.23 -9.43
N CYS A 188 -1.51 -18.00 -9.44
CA CYS A 188 -1.23 -17.01 -8.39
C CYS A 188 -2.06 -17.31 -7.14
N GLU A 189 -1.40 -17.84 -6.11
CA GLU A 189 -2.02 -18.22 -4.85
C GLU A 189 -2.51 -16.99 -4.07
N ALA A 190 -3.79 -16.98 -3.69
CA ALA A 190 -4.34 -15.97 -2.79
C ALA A 190 -3.86 -16.25 -1.35
N LYS A 191 -3.23 -15.26 -0.73
CA LYS A 191 -2.68 -15.30 0.62
C LYS A 191 -3.40 -14.28 1.51
N PRO A 192 -4.37 -14.72 2.34
CA PRO A 192 -4.98 -13.87 3.33
C PRO A 192 -3.97 -13.47 4.41
N MET A 193 -4.04 -12.21 4.83
CA MET A 193 -3.21 -11.61 5.87
C MET A 193 -4.07 -10.82 6.84
N CYS A 194 -3.66 -10.82 8.10
CA CYS A 194 -4.26 -10.02 9.16
C CYS A 194 -3.17 -9.20 9.84
N PHE A 195 -3.39 -7.89 9.95
CA PHE A 195 -2.53 -6.96 10.68
C PHE A 195 -3.24 -6.58 11.97
N GLU A 196 -3.12 -7.43 13.00
CA GLU A 196 -3.89 -7.26 14.23
C GLU A 196 -3.46 -5.98 14.95
N GLN A 197 -2.14 -5.72 15.02
CA GLN A 197 -1.61 -4.50 15.63
C GLN A 197 -1.28 -3.39 14.62
N GLY A 198 -1.69 -3.57 13.37
CA GLY A 198 -1.27 -2.73 12.25
C GLY A 198 0.03 -3.26 11.66
N GLY A 199 0.62 -2.54 10.73
CA GLY A 199 1.91 -2.98 10.20
C GLY A 199 2.28 -2.43 8.86
N LEU A 200 3.26 -3.07 8.25
CA LEU A 200 3.79 -2.71 6.96
C LEU A 200 3.80 -3.90 6.00
N TYR A 201 3.74 -3.54 4.73
CA TYR A 201 3.89 -4.43 3.60
C TYR A 201 4.85 -3.77 2.61
N VAL A 202 5.78 -4.55 2.05
CA VAL A 202 6.73 -4.13 1.00
C VAL A 202 6.62 -5.05 -0.21
#